data_AF-A0AAN3V1L7-F1
#
_entry.id   AF-A0AAN3V1L7-F1
#
_cell.length_a   1.000
_cell.length_b   1.000
_cell.length_c   1.000
_cell.angle_alpha   90.00
_cell.angle_beta   90.00
_cell.angle_gamma   90.00
#
_symmetry.space_group_name_H-M   'P 1'
#
loop_
_entity.id
_entity.type
_entity.pdbx_description
1 polymer ?
#
loop_
_entity_poly.entity_id
_entity_poly.type
_entity_poly.pdbx_seq_one_letter_code
_entity_poly.pdbx_strand_id
1 'polypeptide(L)' 'MVIRKKKCRDCGNAITHNTVCCPYCGSVDPFGYYRNTDRIFTALLALLVVVLLVTSAVSMYVLW' A
#
# COMPACT_ATOMS: atom_id res chain seq x y z
N MET A 1 5.28 14.40 -27.83
CA MET A 1 4.84 13.72 -26.60
C MET A 1 6.03 12.96 -26.01
N VAL A 2 6.65 13.46 -24.93
CA VAL A 2 7.77 12.76 -24.27
C VAL A 2 7.18 11.69 -23.36
N ILE A 3 7.26 10.43 -23.79
CA ILE A 3 6.85 9.30 -22.97
C ILE A 3 7.93 9.09 -21.91
N ARG A 4 7.72 9.63 -20.70
CA ARG A 4 8.61 9.38 -19.55
C ARG A 4 8.58 7.89 -19.24
N LYS A 5 9.64 7.16 -19.64
CA LYS A 5 9.85 5.76 -19.28
C LYS A 5 10.29 5.72 -17.81
N LYS A 6 9.63 4.91 -16.99
CA LYS A 6 10.07 4.61 -15.62
C LYS A 6 10.66 3.20 -15.61
N LYS A 7 11.61 2.93 -14.72
CA LYS A 7 12.17 1.57 -14.58
C LYS A 7 11.21 0.70 -13.78
N CYS A 8 11.04 -0.54 -14.22
CA CYS A 8 10.36 -1.58 -13.45
C CYS A 8 11.20 -1.92 -12.21
N ARG A 9 10.54 -2.06 -11.05
CA ARG A 9 11.20 -2.40 -9.80
C ARG A 9 11.82 -3.80 -9.80
N ASP A 10 11.13 -4.80 -10.35
CA ASP A 10 11.56 -6.20 -10.25
C ASP A 10 12.64 -6.59 -11.26
N CYS A 11 12.51 -6.12 -12.51
CA CYS A 11 13.45 -6.49 -13.57
C CYS A 11 14.38 -5.36 -14.02
N GLY A 12 14.21 -4.14 -13.52
CA GLY A 12 15.05 -3.00 -13.88
C GLY A 12 14.85 -2.45 -15.31
N ASN A 13 14.02 -3.11 -16.13
CA ASN A 13 13.76 -2.69 -17.51
C ASN A 13 12.96 -1.39 -17.56
N ALA A 14 13.25 -0.56 -18.56
CA ALA A 14 12.52 0.67 -18.83
C ALA A 14 11.15 0.34 -19.44
N ILE A 15 10.08 0.68 -18.71
CA ILE A 15 8.69 0.47 -19.10
C ILE A 15 7.97 1.80 -19.28
N THR A 16 6.95 1.80 -20.13
CA THR A 16 6.09 2.96 -20.34
C THR A 16 5.18 3.13 -19.12
N HIS A 17 4.85 4.37 -18.77
CA HIS A 17 4.09 4.68 -17.55
C HIS A 17 2.69 4.04 -17.49
N ASN A 18 2.14 3.60 -18.62
CA ASN A 18 0.76 3.14 -18.74
C ASN A 18 0.56 1.62 -18.54
N THR A 19 1.63 0.86 -18.28
CA THR A 19 1.54 -0.59 -18.17
C THR A 19 1.26 -1.01 -16.73
N VAL A 20 0.08 -1.60 -16.49
CA VAL A 20 -0.35 -2.15 -15.19
C VAL A 20 0.49 -3.37 -14.78
N CYS A 21 0.92 -4.16 -15.77
CA CYS A 21 1.82 -5.30 -15.60
C CYS A 21 3.10 -5.06 -16.40
N CYS A 22 4.25 -5.46 -15.87
CA CYS A 22 5.51 -5.38 -16.61
C CYS A 22 5.50 -6.39 -17.78
N PRO A 23 5.70 -5.97 -19.04
CA PRO A 23 5.71 -6.89 -20.19
C PRO A 23 6.92 -7.83 -20.22
N TYR A 24 7.95 -7.59 -19.39
CA TYR A 24 9.16 -8.41 -19.35
C TYR A 24 9.12 -9.49 -18.27
N CYS A 25 8.70 -9.13 -17.05
CA CYS A 25 8.70 -10.05 -15.90
C CYS A 25 7.31 -10.43 -15.41
N GLY A 26 6.25 -9.86 -15.99
CA GLY A 26 4.88 -10.11 -15.52
C GLY A 26 4.55 -9.52 -14.15
N SER A 27 5.44 -8.70 -13.57
CA SER A 27 5.19 -8.07 -12.27
C SER A 27 3.91 -7.25 -12.30
N VAL A 28 2.97 -7.61 -11.43
CA VAL A 28 1.70 -6.91 -11.18
C VAL A 28 2.05 -5.74 -10.26
N ASP A 29 1.83 -4.50 -10.71
CA ASP A 29 2.32 -3.27 -10.06
C ASP A 29 3.86 -3.08 -10.16
N PRO A 30 4.39 -2.82 -11.37
CA PRO A 30 5.84 -2.64 -11.57
C PRO A 30 6.41 -1.36 -10.93
N PHE A 31 5.57 -0.48 -10.41
CA PHE A 31 5.95 0.78 -9.74
C PHE A 31 5.76 0.77 -8.22
N GLY A 32 5.12 -0.23 -7.63
CA GLY A 32 4.95 -0.30 -6.18
C GLY A 32 3.85 0.61 -5.61
N TYR A 33 2.98 1.20 -6.43
CA TYR A 33 2.01 2.20 -5.95
C TYR A 33 0.93 1.56 -5.09
N TYR A 34 0.44 0.39 -5.50
CA TYR A 34 -0.65 -0.30 -4.81
C TYR A 34 -0.22 -0.84 -3.43
N ARG A 35 1.02 -1.34 -3.32
CA ARG A 35 1.57 -1.84 -2.05
C ARG A 35 1.72 -0.77 -0.97
N ASN A 36 2.00 0.48 -1.36
CA ASN A 36 2.13 1.56 -0.39
C ASN A 36 0.75 1.94 0.19
N THR A 37 -0.27 1.97 -0.66
CA THR A 37 -1.66 2.14 -0.24
C THR A 37 -2.08 1.03 0.71
N ASP A 38 -1.79 -0.24 0.40
CA ASP A 38 -2.12 -1.39 1.24
C ASP A 38 -1.47 -1.31 2.64
N ARG A 39 -0.20 -0.88 2.72
CA ARG A 39 0.51 -0.63 3.99
C ARG A 39 -0.13 0.49 4.80
N ILE A 40 -0.51 1.60 4.16
CA ILE A 40 -1.17 2.73 4.81
C ILE A 40 -2.54 2.31 5.33
N PHE A 41 -3.34 1.60 4.53
CA PHE A 41 -4.64 1.07 4.95
C PHE A 41 -4.51 0.09 6.12
N THR A 42 -3.52 -0.80 6.07
CA THR A 42 -3.24 -1.74 7.16
C THR A 42 -2.86 -1.00 8.45
N ALA A 43 -2.01 0.02 8.37
CA ALA A 43 -1.62 0.82 9.52
C ALA A 43 -2.81 1.60 10.12
N LEU A 44 -3.66 2.17 9.27
CA LEU A 44 -4.90 2.85 9.67
C LEU A 44 -5.87 1.90 10.38
N LEU A 45 -6.09 0.71 9.83
CA LEU A 45 -6.93 -0.32 10.44
C LEU A 45 -6.38 -0.76 11.80
N ALA A 46 -5.07 -1.01 11.89
CA ALA A 46 -4.43 -1.38 13.14
C ALA A 46 -4.58 -0.29 14.21
N LEU A 47 -4.37 0.98 13.85
CA LEU A 47 -4.58 2.11 14.76
C LEU A 47 -6.03 2.19 15.25
N LEU A 48 -7.01 2.02 14.34
CA LEU A 48 -8.42 2.06 14.69
C LEU A 48 -8.77 0.95 15.70
N VAL A 49 -8.29 -0.27 15.48
CA VAL A 49 -8.49 -1.40 16.41
C VAL A 49 -7.88 -1.10 17.78
N VAL A 50 -6.66 -0.57 17.83
CA VAL A 50 -6.00 -0.20 19.10
C VAL A 50 -6.81 0.85 19.85
N VAL A 51 -7.31 1.88 19.16
CA VAL A 51 -8.15 2.92 19.78
C VAL A 51 -9.42 2.31 20.36
N LEU A 52 -10.11 1.43 19.63
CA LEU A 52 -11.32 0.75 20.12
C LEU A 52 -11.06 -0.13 21.34
N LEU A 53 -9.92 -0.83 21.36
CA LEU A 53 -9.53 -1.66 22.51
C LEU A 53 -9.24 -0.80 23.74
N VAL A 54 -8.53 0.31 23.58
CA VAL A 54 -8.24 1.22 24.68
C VAL A 54 -9.51 1.88 25.19
N THR A 55 -10.40 2.35 24.32
CA THR A 55 -11.65 2.99 24.74
C THR A 55 -12.60 2.01 25.42
N SER A 56 -12.73 0.78 24.92
CA SER A 56 -13.53 -0.26 25.57
C SER A 56 -12.95 -0.67 26.92
N ALA A 57 -11.63 -0.81 27.04
CA ALA A 57 -10.97 -1.08 28.31
C ALA A 57 -11.24 0.05 29.32
N VAL A 58 -10.98 1.30 28.94
CA VAL A 58 -11.24 2.48 29.81
C VAL A 58 -12.72 2.57 30.18
N SER A 59 -13.63 2.33 29.23
CA SER A 59 -15.06 2.33 29.51
C SER A 59 -15.44 1.26 30.54
N MET A 60 -14.87 0.06 30.45
CA MET A 60 -15.06 -0.99 31.47
C MET A 60 -14.53 -0.55 32.83
N TYR A 61 -13.36 0.09 32.90
CA TYR A 61 -12.77 0.58 34.14
C TYR A 61 -13.54 1.74 34.79
N VAL A 62 -14.24 2.57 34.01
CA VAL A 62 -15.01 3.72 34.52
C VAL A 62 -16.45 3.34 34.89
N LEU A 63 -17.02 2.33 34.23
CA LEU A 63 -18.37 1.82 34.51
C LEU A 63 -18.41 0.77 35.63
N TRP A 64 -17.25 0.30 36.10
CA TRP A 64 -17.07 -0.55 37.28
C TRP A 64 -16.74 0.28 38.51
#